data_AF-A0A6A6C3H0-F1
#
_entry.id   AF-A0A6A6C3H0-F1
#
_cell.length_a   1.000
_cell.length_b   1.000
_cell.length_c   1.000
_cell.angle_alpha   90.00
_cell.angle_beta   90.00
_cell.angle_gamma   90.00
#
_symmetry.space_group_name_H-M   'P 1'
#
loop_
_entity.id
_entity.type
_entity.pdbx_description
1 polymer ?
#
loop_
_entity_poly.entity_id
_entity_poly.type
_entity_poly.pdbx_seq_one_letter_code
_entity_poly.pdbx_strand_id
1 'polypeptide(L)'
;MRVTQILRSGGGKIPYPKHVWSPAGGWYSQPDNWKTNTAIMGAVMTGIVAMAWSYSAENEFRNEMPRSDRFFPSRWWSKQIIEHERAQKANALRES
;
A
#
# COMPACT_ATOMS: atom_id res chain seq x y z
N MET A 1 44.12 -15.23 -10.64
CA MET A 1 43.29 -16.26 -9.98
C MET A 1 42.19 -15.56 -9.20
N ARG A 2 40.94 -15.99 -9.37
CA ARG A 2 39.74 -15.27 -8.91
C ARG A 2 39.61 -15.31 -7.39
N VAL A 3 39.40 -14.14 -6.80
CA VAL A 3 39.01 -13.95 -5.40
C VAL A 3 37.73 -14.76 -5.15
N THR A 4 37.83 -15.82 -4.34
CA THR A 4 36.73 -16.68 -3.95
C THR A 4 35.81 -15.94 -2.98
N GLN A 5 34.54 -15.80 -3.37
CA GLN A 5 33.47 -15.19 -2.58
C GLN A 5 33.03 -16.06 -1.39
N ILE A 6 33.92 -16.34 -0.42
CA ILE A 6 33.58 -17.12 0.80
C ILE A 6 33.07 -16.20 1.93
N LEU A 7 32.27 -15.19 1.59
CA LEU A 7 31.52 -14.45 2.60
C LEU A 7 30.14 -14.06 2.08
N ARG A 8 29.30 -15.07 1.88
CA ARG A 8 27.85 -14.90 1.95
C ARG A 8 27.39 -15.60 3.22
N SER A 9 27.11 -14.80 4.24
CA SER A 9 26.56 -15.23 5.52
C SER A 9 25.24 -15.97 5.32
N GLY A 10 25.26 -17.27 5.55
CA GLY A 10 24.11 -18.17 5.45
C GLY A 10 24.58 -19.56 5.82
N GLY A 11 24.98 -19.72 7.09
CA GLY A 11 25.65 -20.90 7.64
C GLY A 11 25.05 -22.24 7.17
N GLY A 12 25.84 -23.31 7.27
CA GLY A 12 25.54 -24.61 6.66
C GLY A 12 24.07 -25.03 6.76
N LYS A 13 23.43 -25.29 5.61
CA LYS A 13 22.03 -25.72 5.54
C LYS A 13 21.92 -27.15 6.08
N ILE A 14 21.10 -27.35 7.11
CA ILE A 14 20.79 -28.68 7.67
C ILE A 14 19.99 -29.48 6.61
N PRO A 15 20.26 -30.78 6.40
CA PRO A 15 19.46 -31.62 5.50
C PRO A 15 17.98 -31.63 5.88
N TYR A 16 17.09 -31.58 4.88
CA TYR A 16 15.64 -31.54 5.06
C TYR A 16 14.93 -32.34 3.95
N PRO A 17 13.72 -32.87 4.20
CA PRO A 17 12.97 -33.62 3.20
C PRO A 17 12.52 -32.72 2.05
N LYS A 18 12.87 -33.08 0.80
CA LYS A 18 12.56 -32.27 -0.40
C LYS A 18 11.16 -32.48 -0.95
N HIS A 19 10.51 -33.57 -0.56
CA HIS A 19 9.17 -33.94 -1.04
C HIS A 19 8.04 -33.30 -0.21
N VAL A 20 8.36 -32.68 0.91
CA VAL A 20 7.37 -32.01 1.76
C VAL A 20 7.06 -30.64 1.20
N TRP A 21 5.78 -30.38 0.96
CA TRP A 21 5.28 -29.10 0.48
C TRP A 21 4.39 -28.44 1.53
N SER A 22 4.51 -27.12 1.66
CA SER A 22 3.64 -26.28 2.48
C SER A 22 3.37 -24.97 1.76
N PRO A 23 2.16 -24.40 1.89
CA PRO A 23 1.78 -23.17 1.20
C PRO A 23 2.63 -21.96 1.61
N ALA A 24 3.16 -21.94 2.84
CA ALA A 24 4.03 -20.86 3.33
C ALA A 24 5.50 -21.02 2.90
N GLY A 25 5.83 -22.11 2.20
CA GLY A 25 7.20 -22.53 1.91
C GLY A 25 7.69 -23.62 2.87
N GLY A 26 9.00 -23.84 2.90
CA GLY A 26 9.66 -24.85 3.71
C GLY A 26 11.05 -24.42 4.15
N TRP A 27 11.95 -25.37 4.33
CA TRP A 27 13.32 -25.08 4.77
C TRP A 27 14.11 -24.31 3.71
N TYR A 28 14.59 -23.12 4.08
CA TYR A 28 15.46 -22.26 3.27
C TYR A 28 14.91 -21.95 1.87
N SER A 29 13.59 -21.72 1.75
CA SER A 29 12.93 -21.41 0.49
C SER A 29 13.51 -20.14 -0.16
N GLN A 30 14.18 -20.32 -1.30
CA GLN A 30 14.75 -19.24 -2.12
C GLN A 30 14.45 -19.56 -3.59
N PRO A 31 13.20 -19.41 -4.06
CA PRO A 31 12.87 -19.69 -5.44
C PRO A 31 13.53 -18.67 -6.36
N ASP A 32 13.98 -19.09 -7.54
CA ASP A 32 14.71 -18.22 -8.48
C ASP A 32 13.86 -17.03 -8.97
N ASN A 33 12.54 -17.18 -8.98
CA ASN A 33 11.57 -16.17 -9.42
C ASN A 33 10.99 -15.30 -8.30
N TRP A 34 11.59 -15.27 -7.10
CA TRP A 34 11.03 -14.54 -5.95
C TRP A 34 10.72 -13.06 -6.26
N LYS A 35 11.58 -12.38 -7.03
CA LYS A 35 11.42 -10.96 -7.38
C LYS A 35 10.15 -10.72 -8.18
N THR A 36 9.93 -11.53 -9.22
CA THR A 36 8.76 -11.41 -10.09
C THR A 36 7.49 -11.75 -9.33
N ASN A 37 7.50 -12.79 -8.50
CA ASN A 37 6.33 -13.16 -7.70
C ASN A 37 5.96 -12.05 -6.69
N THR A 38 6.95 -11.46 -6.02
CA THR A 38 6.74 -10.32 -5.12
C THR A 38 6.22 -9.10 -5.87
N ALA A 39 6.75 -8.81 -7.07
CA ALA A 39 6.28 -7.69 -7.88
C ALA A 39 4.81 -7.87 -8.29
N ILE A 40 4.42 -9.08 -8.71
CA ILE A 40 3.03 -9.41 -9.05
C ILE A 40 2.12 -9.23 -7.82
N MET A 41 2.49 -9.82 -6.68
CA MET A 41 1.68 -9.68 -5.46
C MET A 41 1.59 -8.23 -4.99
N GLY A 42 2.68 -7.46 -5.09
CA GLY A 42 2.69 -6.03 -4.79
C GLY A 42 1.74 -5.24 -5.69
N ALA A 43 1.72 -5.53 -6.99
CA ALA A 43 0.82 -4.90 -7.95
C ALA A 43 -0.66 -5.22 -7.63
N VAL A 44 -0.96 -6.48 -7.32
CA VAL A 44 -2.33 -6.91 -6.94
C VAL A 44 -2.79 -6.18 -5.67
N MET A 45 -1.96 -6.17 -4.63
CA MET A 45 -2.28 -5.47 -3.38
C MET A 45 -2.49 -3.97 -3.60
N THR A 46 -1.64 -3.34 -4.41
CA THR A 46 -1.76 -1.92 -4.74
C THR A 46 -3.05 -1.62 -5.49
N GLY A 47 -3.45 -2.47 -6.44
CA GLY A 47 -4.71 -2.35 -7.17
C GLY A 47 -5.92 -2.44 -6.23
N ILE A 48 -5.94 -3.41 -5.33
CA ILE A 48 -7.03 -3.58 -4.34
C ILE A 48 -7.13 -2.36 -3.42
N VAL A 49 -5.99 -1.90 -2.88
CA VAL A 49 -5.95 -0.73 -2.00
C VAL A 49 -6.42 0.52 -2.74
N ALA A 50 -5.98 0.73 -3.98
CA ALA A 50 -6.41 1.88 -4.77
C ALA A 50 -7.93 1.88 -5.02
N MET A 51 -8.50 0.72 -5.39
CA MET A 51 -9.95 0.60 -5.59
C MET A 51 -10.73 0.87 -4.31
N ALA A 52 -10.33 0.23 -3.20
CA ALA A 52 -10.99 0.40 -1.91
C ALA A 52 -10.88 1.86 -1.41
N TRP A 53 -9.73 2.50 -1.61
CA TRP A 53 -9.51 3.89 -1.24
C TRP A 53 -10.37 4.84 -2.07
N SER A 54 -10.41 4.69 -3.41
CA SER A 54 -11.26 5.52 -4.26
C SER A 54 -12.73 5.39 -3.88
N TYR A 55 -13.22 4.17 -3.68
CA TYR A 55 -14.60 3.93 -3.24
C TYR A 55 -14.88 4.56 -1.86
N SER A 56 -13.94 4.41 -0.91
CA SER A 56 -14.06 5.02 0.41
C SER A 56 -14.07 6.55 0.35
N ALA A 57 -13.25 7.16 -0.50
CA ALA A 57 -13.14 8.61 -0.62
C ALA A 57 -14.37 9.25 -1.30
N GLU A 58 -15.00 8.51 -2.22
CA GLU A 58 -16.24 8.92 -2.90
C GLU A 58 -17.47 8.81 -2.00
N ASN A 59 -17.52 7.78 -1.14
CA ASN A 59 -18.65 7.50 -0.26
C ASN A 59 -18.46 8.01 1.18
N GLU A 60 -17.37 8.72 1.46
CA GLU A 60 -17.19 9.35 2.76
C GLU A 60 -18.28 10.39 2.99
N PHE A 61 -19.13 10.15 3.99
CA PHE A 61 -20.14 11.07 4.43
C PHE A 61 -19.92 11.46 5.89
N ARG A 62 -20.02 12.76 6.15
CA ARG A 62 -19.80 13.40 7.44
C ARG A 62 -20.98 14.31 7.75
N ASN A 63 -21.56 14.12 8.93
CA ASN A 63 -22.68 14.95 9.41
C ASN A 63 -22.23 16.38 9.73
N GLU A 64 -21.04 16.51 10.31
CA GLU A 64 -20.45 17.80 10.66
C GLU A 64 -19.21 18.03 9.79
N MET A 65 -19.19 19.17 9.11
CA MET A 65 -18.06 19.56 8.30
C MET A 65 -16.90 20.04 9.19
N PRO A 66 -15.67 19.62 8.86
CA PRO A 66 -14.53 19.94 9.70
C PRO A 66 -14.20 21.43 9.62
N ARG A 67 -13.87 22.01 10.78
CA ARG A 67 -13.47 23.41 10.87
C ARG A 67 -12.15 23.67 10.10
N SER A 68 -12.03 24.88 9.54
CA SER A 68 -10.87 25.29 8.75
C SER A 68 -9.56 25.34 9.55
N ASP A 69 -9.63 25.53 10.87
CA ASP A 69 -8.48 25.61 11.78
C ASP A 69 -7.80 24.27 12.08
N ARG A 70 -8.41 23.13 11.72
CA ARG A 70 -7.91 21.79 12.08
C ARG A 70 -7.34 21.06 10.88
N PHE A 71 -6.24 20.34 11.09
CA PHE A 71 -5.66 19.43 10.10
C PHE A 71 -6.28 18.04 10.18
N PHE A 72 -6.58 17.45 9.03
CA PHE A 72 -6.88 16.04 8.87
C PHE A 72 -6.52 15.60 7.44
N PRO A 73 -5.98 14.39 7.24
CA PRO A 73 -5.49 13.96 5.93
C PRO A 73 -6.60 13.81 4.88
N SER A 74 -7.81 13.41 5.28
CA SER A 74 -8.89 13.14 4.33
C SER A 74 -9.40 14.38 3.57
N ARG A 75 -9.06 15.59 4.05
CA ARG A 75 -9.35 16.87 3.38
C ARG A 75 -8.95 16.89 1.90
N TRP A 76 -7.86 16.19 1.56
CA TRP A 76 -7.26 16.23 0.23
C TRP A 76 -7.92 15.30 -0.79
N TRP A 77 -8.67 14.28 -0.34
CA TRP A 77 -9.23 13.26 -1.23
C TRP A 77 -10.72 12.99 -1.04
N SER A 78 -11.31 13.34 0.11
CA SER A 78 -12.73 13.09 0.38
C SER A 78 -13.62 14.03 -0.43
N LYS A 79 -14.48 13.44 -1.27
CA LYS A 79 -15.33 14.19 -2.20
C LYS A 79 -16.19 15.24 -1.49
N GLN A 80 -16.86 14.84 -0.41
CA GLN A 80 -17.78 15.69 0.35
C GLN A 80 -17.10 16.96 0.89
N ILE A 81 -15.87 16.83 1.38
CA ILE A 81 -15.10 17.95 1.99
C ILE A 81 -14.62 18.90 0.91
N ILE A 82 -14.06 18.36 -0.19
CA ILE A 82 -13.57 19.17 -1.31
C ILE A 82 -14.71 19.97 -1.96
N GLU A 83 -15.91 19.37 -2.09
CA GLU A 83 -17.08 20.06 -2.62
C GLU A 83 -17.58 21.16 -1.66
N HIS A 84 -17.62 20.86 -0.35
CA HIS A 84 -18.01 21.83 0.67
C HIS A 84 -17.07 23.05 0.70
N GLU A 85 -15.76 22.83 0.71
CA GLU A 85 -14.76 23.91 0.73
C GLU A 85 -14.76 24.72 -0.58
N ARG A 86 -15.02 24.09 -1.73
CA ARG A 86 -15.22 24.81 -3.00
C ARG A 86 -16.45 25.71 -2.96
N ALA A 87 -17.57 25.23 -2.42
CA ALA A 87 -18.79 26.02 -2.30
C ALA A 87 -18.61 27.23 -1.37
N GLN A 88 -17.94 27.06 -0.22
CA GLN A 88 -17.64 28.17 0.69
C GLN A 88 -16.79 29.26 0.01
N LYS A 89 -15.74 28.87 -0.73
CA LYS A 89 -14.90 29.80 -1.47
C LYS A 89 -15.67 30.56 -2.55
N ALA A 90 -16.55 29.87 -3.28
CA ALA A 90 -17.36 30.48 -4.32
C ALA A 90 -18.36 31.51 -3.74
N ASN A 91 -18.96 31.22 -2.58
CA ASN A 91 -19.85 32.17 -1.91
C ASN A 91 -19.09 33.40 -1.40
N ALA A 92 -17.93 33.21 -0.76
CA ALA A 92 -17.10 34.31 -0.29
C ALA A 92 -16.68 35.26 -1.43
N LEU A 93 -16.37 34.71 -2.62
CA LEU A 93 -16.05 35.51 -3.81
C LEU A 93 -17.25 36.27 -4.38
N ARG A 94 -18.48 35.76 -4.19
CA ARG A 94 -19.70 36.44 -4.66
C ARG A 94 -20.11 37.60 -3.76
N GLU A 95 -19.72 37.55 -2.49
CA GLU A 95 -20.05 38.56 -1.48
C GLU A 95 -19.02 39.70 -1.42
N SER A 96 -17.85 39.53 -2.05
CA SER A 96 -16.79 40.55 -2.20
C SER A 96 -16.95 41.39 -3.46
#